data_AF-A0A0S8KQ67-F1
#
_entry.id   AF-A0A0S8KQ67-F1
#
_cell.length_a   1.000
_cell.length_b   1.000
_cell.length_c   1.000
_cell.angle_alpha   90.00
_cell.angle_beta   90.00
_cell.angle_gamma   90.00
#
_symmetry.space_group_name_H-M   'P 1'
#
loop_
_entity.id
_entity.type
_entity.pdbx_description
1 polymer ?
#
loop_
_entity_poly.entity_id
_entity_poly.type
_entity_poly.pdbx_seq_one_letter_code
_entity_poly.pdbx_strand_id
1 'polypeptide(L)'
;MKLHFAPLDPNQLLLFDIYNNPSKTEWVEYDRLTRLKAEVDITGVPFSMHPAILFRFKHTPAVRLAKFINREITVAGFIAAARRARTNDGRVMGFVTLEDFSGLAEVTFFPDQLNKYHDICGASGPVWVTGKVTEHLASIAVECHNCGRAA
;
A
#
# COMPACT_ATOMS: atom_id res chain seq x y z
N MET A 1 39.80 -39.92 32.17
CA MET A 1 40.36 -40.02 30.81
C MET A 1 40.06 -38.70 30.09
N LYS A 2 41.03 -37.78 30.02
CA LYS A 2 40.87 -36.52 29.28
C LYS A 2 41.23 -36.79 27.82
N LEU A 3 40.25 -36.76 26.93
CA LEU A 3 40.50 -36.83 25.49
C LEU A 3 41.11 -35.49 25.06
N HIS A 4 42.36 -35.53 24.57
CA HIS A 4 43.01 -34.38 23.96
C HIS A 4 42.47 -34.19 22.54
N PHE A 5 41.65 -33.16 22.33
CA PHE A 5 41.10 -32.77 21.03
C PHE A 5 42.02 -31.75 20.31
N ALA A 6 43.34 -31.98 20.33
CA ALA A 6 44.26 -31.13 19.58
C ALA A 6 44.37 -31.66 18.13
N PRO A 7 44.31 -30.80 17.10
CA PRO A 7 44.49 -31.23 15.71
C PRO A 7 45.91 -31.75 15.50
N LEU A 8 46.05 -32.74 14.63
CA LEU A 8 47.35 -33.32 14.24
C LEU A 8 48.19 -32.37 13.37
N ASP A 9 47.52 -31.49 12.62
CA ASP A 9 48.13 -30.42 11.84
C ASP A 9 47.88 -29.07 12.54
N PRO A 10 48.92 -28.30 12.91
CA PRO A 10 48.79 -26.99 13.55
C PRO A 10 48.00 -25.95 12.74
N ASN A 11 47.92 -26.11 11.41
CA ASN A 11 47.20 -25.20 10.52
C ASN A 11 45.76 -25.66 10.19
N GLN A 12 45.34 -26.82 10.71
CA GLN A 12 44.01 -27.35 10.46
C GLN A 12 42.98 -26.70 11.40
N LEU A 13 42.05 -25.95 10.82
CA LEU A 13 40.90 -25.41 11.54
C LEU A 13 39.99 -26.56 12.00
N LEU A 14 39.62 -26.54 13.28
CA LEU A 14 38.65 -27.44 13.88
C LEU A 14 37.23 -27.00 13.50
N LEU A 15 36.28 -27.94 13.57
CA LEU A 15 34.86 -27.70 13.23
C LEU A 15 34.27 -26.50 13.99
N PHE A 16 34.75 -26.22 15.20
CA PHE A 16 34.32 -25.10 16.04
C PHE A 16 35.15 -23.81 15.86
N ASP A 17 36.25 -23.84 15.12
CA ASP A 17 37.04 -22.63 14.83
C ASP A 17 36.31 -21.69 13.85
N ILE A 18 35.36 -22.21 13.08
CA ILE A 18 34.46 -21.44 12.21
C ILE A 18 33.57 -20.49 13.03
N TYR A 19 33.14 -20.90 14.23
CA TYR A 19 32.34 -20.05 15.13
C TYR A 19 33.16 -18.92 15.78
N ASN A 20 34.48 -19.09 15.83
CA ASN A 20 35.42 -18.12 16.38
C ASN A 20 35.92 -17.10 15.35
N ASN A 21 35.32 -17.04 14.16
CA ASN A 21 35.55 -15.96 13.22
C ASN A 21 34.52 -14.86 13.45
N PRO A 22 34.80 -13.82 14.27
CA PRO A 22 33.98 -12.63 14.32
C PRO A 22 34.29 -11.79 13.08
N SER A 23 34.02 -12.30 11.88
CA SER A 23 33.64 -11.39 10.81
C SER A 23 32.25 -10.86 11.18
N LYS A 24 32.21 -9.97 12.18
CA LYS A 24 31.15 -9.00 12.34
C LYS A 24 31.29 -8.08 11.13
N THR A 25 30.89 -8.58 9.97
CA THR A 25 30.54 -7.71 8.87
C THR A 25 29.38 -6.91 9.41
N GLU A 26 29.62 -5.65 9.75
CA GLU A 26 28.54 -4.73 10.10
C GLU A 26 27.67 -4.59 8.87
N TRP A 27 26.59 -5.37 8.83
CA TRP A 27 25.60 -5.26 7.78
C TRP A 27 24.97 -3.88 7.90
N VAL A 28 25.09 -3.09 6.84
CA VAL A 28 24.45 -1.78 6.79
C VAL A 28 22.95 -2.01 6.76
N GLU A 29 22.26 -1.51 7.78
CA GLU A 29 20.81 -1.50 7.81
C GLU A 29 20.26 -0.71 6.62
N TYR A 30 19.23 -1.25 5.97
CA TYR A 30 18.60 -0.55 4.86
C TYR A 30 18.04 0.79 5.31
N ASP A 31 18.14 1.81 4.46
CA ASP A 31 17.34 3.01 4.66
C ASP A 31 15.85 2.68 4.51
N ARG A 32 14.99 3.61 4.92
CA ARG A 32 13.54 3.38 4.95
C ARG A 32 12.94 3.07 3.58
N LEU A 33 13.39 3.72 2.52
CA LEU A 33 12.85 3.52 1.17
C LEU A 33 13.35 2.21 0.56
N THR A 34 14.62 1.88 0.78
CA THR A 34 15.19 0.60 0.32
C THR A 34 14.51 -0.58 1.02
N ARG A 35 14.23 -0.46 2.34
CA ARG A 35 13.47 -1.49 3.07
C ARG A 35 12.05 -1.64 2.55
N LEU A 36 11.32 -0.53 2.36
CA LEU A 36 9.96 -0.56 1.80
C LEU A 36 9.94 -1.25 0.42
N LYS A 37 10.87 -0.89 -0.47
CA LYS A 37 10.96 -1.49 -1.78
C LYS A 37 11.23 -3.00 -1.69
N ALA A 38 12.17 -3.40 -0.85
CA ALA A 38 12.49 -4.82 -0.65
C ALA A 38 11.30 -5.61 -0.07
N GLU A 39 10.55 -5.04 0.87
CA GLU A 39 9.32 -5.66 1.40
C GLU A 39 8.30 -5.90 0.28
N VAL A 40 7.98 -4.88 -0.51
CA VAL A 40 7.03 -5.01 -1.61
C VAL A 40 7.53 -5.98 -2.70
N ASP A 41 8.81 -5.90 -3.07
CA ASP A 41 9.39 -6.75 -4.12
C ASP A 41 9.42 -8.24 -3.71
N ILE A 42 9.63 -8.55 -2.43
CA ILE A 42 9.79 -9.91 -1.93
C ILE A 42 8.45 -10.51 -1.48
N THR A 43 7.62 -9.76 -0.75
CA THR A 43 6.41 -10.29 -0.12
C THR A 43 5.12 -9.77 -0.75
N GLY A 44 5.20 -8.70 -1.55
CA GLY A 44 4.02 -7.97 -2.02
C GLY A 44 3.33 -7.14 -0.94
N VAL A 45 3.85 -7.10 0.29
CA VAL A 45 3.21 -6.45 1.45
C VAL A 45 4.22 -5.52 2.15
N PRO A 46 3.90 -4.22 2.27
CA PRO A 46 4.77 -3.28 2.97
C PRO A 46 4.49 -3.32 4.49
N PHE A 47 5.45 -3.78 5.28
CA PHE A 47 5.33 -3.89 6.75
C PHE A 47 5.77 -2.61 7.46
N SER A 48 6.79 -1.94 6.91
CA SER A 48 7.42 -0.79 7.55
C SER A 48 6.61 0.49 7.39
N MET A 49 6.00 0.71 6.22
CA MET A 49 5.20 1.91 5.94
C MET A 49 4.28 1.72 4.75
N HIS A 50 3.14 2.40 4.73
CA HIS A 50 2.27 2.37 3.57
C HIS A 50 2.86 3.18 2.38
N PRO A 51 2.93 2.64 1.15
CA PRO A 51 3.59 3.30 0.01
C PRO A 51 2.96 4.65 -0.38
N ALA A 52 1.70 4.89 -0.01
CA ALA A 52 1.02 6.18 -0.19
C ALA A 52 1.76 7.38 0.44
N ILE A 53 2.64 7.16 1.41
CA ILE A 53 3.49 8.23 1.97
C ILE A 53 4.40 8.88 0.92
N LEU A 54 4.64 8.19 -0.20
CA LEU A 54 5.48 8.68 -1.30
C LEU A 54 4.75 9.57 -2.30
N PHE A 55 3.44 9.78 -2.14
CA PHE A 55 2.67 10.64 -3.05
C PHE A 55 3.18 12.09 -2.99
N ARG A 56 3.60 12.62 -4.15
CA ARG A 56 4.19 13.97 -4.28
C ARG A 56 3.21 15.06 -4.71
N PHE A 57 1.92 14.72 -4.85
CA PHE A 57 0.87 15.64 -5.26
C PHE A 57 -0.12 15.89 -4.11
N LYS A 58 -0.86 17.00 -4.22
CA LYS A 58 -1.85 17.39 -3.22
C LYS A 58 -3.04 16.44 -3.25
N HIS A 59 -3.30 15.79 -2.12
CA HIS A 59 -4.46 14.95 -1.90
C HIS A 59 -4.92 15.10 -0.44
N THR A 60 -6.15 14.68 -0.18
CA THR A 60 -6.77 14.65 1.15
C THR A 60 -6.62 13.23 1.71
N PRO A 61 -6.01 13.06 2.88
CA PRO A 61 -5.95 11.76 3.55
C PRO A 61 -7.35 11.21 3.85
N ALA A 62 -7.54 9.91 3.72
CA ALA A 62 -8.81 9.21 3.94
C ALA A 62 -9.45 9.54 5.30
N VAL A 63 -8.67 9.66 6.37
CA VAL A 63 -9.18 10.00 7.71
C VAL A 63 -9.85 11.38 7.79
N ARG A 64 -9.64 12.26 6.80
CA ARG A 64 -10.13 13.64 6.82
C ARG A 64 -11.42 13.86 6.04
N LEU A 65 -12.00 12.85 5.38
CA LEU A 65 -13.16 13.01 4.50
C LEU A 65 -14.33 13.74 5.19
N ALA A 66 -14.63 13.41 6.44
CA ALA A 66 -15.71 14.04 7.21
C ALA A 66 -15.62 15.58 7.27
N LYS A 67 -14.41 16.16 7.18
CA LYS A 67 -14.20 17.62 7.23
C LYS A 67 -14.54 18.32 5.90
N PHE A 68 -14.78 17.56 4.84
CA PHE A 68 -14.95 18.06 3.48
C PHE A 68 -16.31 17.70 2.89
N ILE A 69 -17.30 17.30 3.70
CA ILE A 69 -18.67 17.03 3.26
C ILE A 69 -19.18 18.20 2.40
N ASN A 70 -19.80 17.86 1.27
CA ASN A 70 -20.27 18.77 0.22
C ASN A 70 -19.19 19.57 -0.52
N ARG A 71 -17.91 19.24 -0.34
CA ARG A 71 -16.79 19.86 -1.07
C ARG A 71 -16.16 18.89 -2.03
N GLU A 72 -15.55 19.45 -3.06
CA GLU A 72 -14.73 18.69 -3.99
C GLU A 72 -13.30 18.57 -3.46
N ILE A 73 -12.79 17.35 -3.45
CA ILE A 73 -11.44 17.01 -2.99
C ILE A 73 -10.80 16.01 -3.96
N THR A 74 -9.50 15.80 -3.81
CA THR A 74 -8.80 14.68 -4.43
C THR A 74 -8.31 13.73 -3.36
N VAL A 75 -8.66 12.45 -3.45
CA VAL A 75 -8.11 11.36 -2.64
C VAL A 75 -7.15 10.54 -3.50
N ALA A 76 -6.20 9.87 -2.88
CA ALA A 76 -5.28 8.97 -3.56
C ALA A 76 -4.93 7.81 -2.66
N GLY A 77 -4.70 6.65 -3.26
CA GLY A 77 -4.44 5.42 -2.52
C GLY A 77 -4.29 4.21 -3.42
N PHE A 78 -4.15 3.05 -2.79
CA PHE A 78 -4.18 1.74 -3.45
C PHE A 78 -5.60 1.18 -3.40
N ILE A 79 -5.97 0.35 -4.37
CA ILE A 79 -7.30 -0.27 -4.38
C ILE A 79 -7.30 -1.43 -3.39
N ALA A 80 -7.98 -1.26 -2.26
CA ALA A 80 -8.17 -2.31 -1.26
C ALA A 80 -9.33 -3.25 -1.64
N ALA A 81 -10.39 -2.70 -2.24
CA ALA A 81 -11.53 -3.47 -2.72
C ALA A 81 -12.23 -2.76 -3.87
N ALA A 82 -12.87 -3.53 -4.75
CA ALA A 82 -13.71 -3.01 -5.82
C ALA A 82 -14.93 -3.92 -6.02
N ARG A 83 -16.11 -3.33 -6.15
CA ARG A 83 -17.36 -4.07 -6.39
C ARG A 83 -18.30 -3.28 -7.30
N ARG A 84 -19.26 -3.99 -7.87
CA ARG A 84 -20.34 -3.41 -8.68
C ARG A 84 -21.68 -3.71 -8.03
N ALA A 85 -22.64 -2.82 -8.25
CA ALA A 85 -24.03 -3.01 -7.84
C ALA A 85 -24.96 -2.57 -8.97
N ARG A 86 -26.24 -2.94 -8.88
CA ARG A 86 -27.29 -2.42 -9.74
C ARG A 86 -28.11 -1.38 -9.00
N THR A 87 -28.42 -0.29 -9.68
CA THR A 87 -29.37 0.72 -9.23
C THR A 87 -30.81 0.22 -9.41
N ASN A 88 -31.78 0.92 -8.80
CA ASN A 88 -33.20 0.56 -8.89
C ASN A 88 -33.74 0.58 -10.33
N ASP A 89 -33.17 1.41 -11.20
CA ASP A 89 -33.49 1.48 -12.64
C ASP A 89 -32.71 0.43 -13.47
N GLY A 90 -32.00 -0.51 -12.83
CA GLY A 90 -31.31 -1.63 -13.46
C GLY A 90 -29.94 -1.33 -14.04
N ARG A 91 -29.48 -0.07 -14.02
CA ARG A 91 -28.14 0.32 -14.47
C ARG A 91 -27.06 -0.16 -13.49
N VAL A 92 -25.82 -0.28 -13.96
CA VAL A 92 -24.69 -0.76 -13.14
C VAL A 92 -23.90 0.43 -12.62
N MET A 93 -23.54 0.40 -11.34
CA MET A 93 -22.65 1.36 -10.69
C MET A 93 -21.48 0.64 -9.99
N GLY A 94 -20.41 1.36 -9.72
CA GLY A 94 -19.19 0.84 -9.11
C GLY A 94 -18.90 1.46 -7.74
N PHE A 95 -18.24 0.68 -6.88
CA PHE A 95 -17.68 1.15 -5.62
C PHE A 95 -16.22 0.69 -5.53
N VAL A 96 -15.33 1.59 -5.12
CA VAL A 96 -13.91 1.30 -4.90
C VAL A 96 -13.53 1.80 -3.53
N THR A 97 -12.87 0.96 -2.75
CA THR A 97 -12.23 1.32 -1.49
C THR A 97 -10.77 1.63 -1.77
N LEU A 98 -10.37 2.87 -1.55
CA LEU A 98 -8.96 3.29 -1.62
C LEU A 98 -8.35 3.27 -0.22
N GLU A 99 -7.12 2.77 -0.10
CA GLU A 99 -6.34 2.80 1.12
C GLU A 99 -5.14 3.73 1.03
N ASP A 100 -4.92 4.49 2.09
CA ASP A 100 -3.69 5.24 2.35
C ASP A 100 -3.19 4.95 3.78
N PHE A 101 -2.09 5.59 4.18
CA PHE A 101 -1.52 5.40 5.53
C PHE A 101 -2.45 5.87 6.66
N SER A 102 -3.50 6.64 6.36
CA SER A 102 -4.44 7.21 7.31
C SER A 102 -5.73 6.41 7.45
N GLY A 103 -6.08 5.59 6.46
CA GLY A 103 -7.24 4.70 6.51
C GLY A 103 -7.84 4.41 5.14
N LEU A 104 -9.15 4.17 5.12
CA LEU A 104 -9.92 3.79 3.94
C LEU A 104 -10.83 4.92 3.48
N ALA A 105 -10.92 5.12 2.17
CA ALA A 105 -11.83 6.05 1.51
C ALA A 105 -12.71 5.30 0.51
N GLU A 106 -14.02 5.33 0.72
CA GLU A 106 -14.99 4.79 -0.23
C GLU A 106 -15.21 5.79 -1.38
N VAL A 107 -15.21 5.28 -2.61
CA VAL A 107 -15.45 6.03 -3.83
C VAL A 107 -16.60 5.40 -4.59
N THR A 108 -17.59 6.23 -4.94
CA THR A 108 -18.77 5.83 -5.69
C THR A 108 -18.66 6.28 -7.15
N PHE A 109 -18.91 5.34 -8.06
CA PHE A 109 -18.98 5.56 -9.51
C PHE A 109 -20.40 5.29 -9.96
N PHE A 110 -21.18 6.35 -10.17
CA PHE A 110 -22.52 6.22 -10.76
C PHE A 110 -22.47 5.64 -12.17
N PRO A 111 -23.61 5.16 -12.70
CA PRO A 111 -23.64 4.51 -14.02
C PRO A 111 -22.98 5.31 -15.14
N ASP A 112 -23.17 6.64 -15.13
CA ASP A 112 -22.59 7.53 -16.15
C ASP A 112 -21.06 7.67 -16.03
N GLN A 113 -20.48 7.21 -14.91
CA GLN A 113 -19.04 7.19 -14.60
C GLN A 113 -18.47 5.76 -14.59
N LEU A 114 -19.21 4.74 -15.05
CA LEU A 114 -18.76 3.35 -14.95
C LEU A 114 -17.50 3.06 -15.79
N ASN A 115 -17.28 3.78 -16.90
CA ASN A 115 -16.03 3.65 -17.67
C ASN A 115 -14.80 4.03 -16.81
N LYS A 116 -14.90 5.08 -16.00
CA LYS A 116 -13.84 5.52 -15.09
C LYS A 116 -13.52 4.48 -14.01
N TYR A 117 -14.56 3.80 -13.51
CA TYR A 117 -14.38 2.65 -12.61
C TYR A 117 -13.51 1.57 -13.26
N HIS A 118 -13.79 1.21 -14.52
CA HIS A 118 -13.00 0.22 -15.24
C HIS A 118 -11.54 0.66 -15.45
N ASP A 119 -11.32 1.94 -15.76
CA ASP A 119 -9.98 2.49 -15.96
C ASP A 119 -9.09 2.38 -14.72
N ILE A 120 -9.64 2.67 -13.53
CA ILE A 120 -8.88 2.59 -12.27
C ILE A 120 -8.74 1.16 -11.76
N CYS A 121 -9.77 0.31 -11.91
CA CYS A 121 -9.70 -1.08 -11.45
C CYS A 121 -8.70 -1.92 -12.25
N GLY A 122 -8.36 -1.51 -13.47
CA GLY A 122 -7.28 -2.10 -14.26
C GLY A 122 -5.88 -1.56 -13.93
N ALA A 123 -5.73 -0.66 -12.97
CA ALA A 123 -4.43 -0.11 -12.58
C ALA A 123 -3.68 -1.10 -11.66
N SER A 124 -2.40 -1.32 -11.93
CA SER A 124 -1.51 -2.17 -11.11
C SER A 124 -0.82 -1.41 -9.97
N GLY A 125 -1.25 -0.18 -9.69
CA GLY A 125 -0.56 0.73 -8.79
C GLY A 125 -1.52 1.76 -8.18
N PRO A 126 -0.99 2.79 -7.52
CA PRO A 126 -1.83 3.77 -6.86
C PRO A 126 -2.66 4.56 -7.86
N VAL A 127 -3.82 4.99 -7.41
CA VAL A 127 -4.77 5.79 -8.19
C VAL A 127 -5.16 7.04 -7.41
N TRP A 128 -5.69 8.02 -8.11
CA TRP A 128 -6.30 9.19 -7.53
C TRP A 128 -7.72 9.37 -8.05
N VAL A 129 -8.58 9.95 -7.21
CA VAL A 129 -9.96 10.30 -7.55
C VAL A 129 -10.24 11.70 -7.07
N THR A 130 -10.74 12.54 -7.96
CA THR A 130 -11.33 13.83 -7.64
C THR A 130 -12.85 13.70 -7.66
N GLY A 131 -13.49 14.22 -6.62
CA GLY A 131 -14.92 14.06 -6.46
C GLY A 131 -15.50 14.83 -5.29
N LYS A 132 -16.83 14.88 -5.24
CA LYS A 132 -17.56 15.51 -4.14
C LYS A 132 -17.69 14.54 -2.99
N VAL A 133 -17.36 14.99 -1.77
CA VAL A 133 -17.62 14.18 -0.57
C VAL A 133 -19.10 14.28 -0.24
N THR A 134 -19.75 13.13 -0.14
CA THR A 134 -21.15 13.00 0.25
C THR A 134 -21.27 12.14 1.50
N GLU A 135 -22.30 12.43 2.30
CA GLU A 135 -22.67 11.61 3.45
C GLU A 135 -24.07 11.07 3.20
N HIS A 136 -24.22 9.75 3.31
CA HIS A 136 -25.51 9.07 3.19
C HIS A 136 -25.60 7.96 4.25
N LEU A 137 -26.65 8.02 5.08
CA LEU A 137 -26.89 7.04 6.16
C LEU A 137 -25.65 6.80 7.05
N ALA A 138 -24.99 7.90 7.45
CA ALA A 138 -23.75 7.91 8.23
C ALA A 138 -22.50 7.29 7.55
N SER A 139 -22.58 6.98 6.26
CA SER A 139 -21.42 6.61 5.44
C SER A 139 -20.93 7.83 4.67
N ILE A 140 -19.62 8.11 4.77
CA ILE A 140 -18.97 9.18 4.01
C ILE A 140 -18.23 8.55 2.82
N ALA A 141 -18.52 9.04 1.62
CA ALA A 141 -17.90 8.57 0.38
C ALA A 141 -17.54 9.74 -0.53
N VAL A 142 -16.70 9.47 -1.53
CA VAL A 142 -16.37 10.41 -2.60
C VAL A 142 -17.11 9.99 -3.86
N GLU A 143 -18.02 10.83 -4.36
CA GLU A 143 -18.64 10.65 -5.67
C GLU A 143 -17.66 11.06 -6.76
N CYS A 144 -17.23 10.11 -7.59
CA CYS A 144 -16.19 10.33 -8.58
C CYS A 144 -16.65 11.29 -9.70
N HIS A 145 -15.90 12.37 -9.90
CA HIS A 145 -16.00 13.24 -11.07
C HIS A 145 -14.85 13.04 -12.03
N ASN A 146 -13.64 12.76 -11.54
CA ASN A 146 -12.46 12.48 -12.35
C ASN A 146 -11.54 11.50 -11.61
N CYS A 147 -10.74 10.74 -12.34
CA CYS A 147 -9.80 9.80 -11.73
C CYS A 147 -8.68 9.44 -12.70
N GLY A 148 -7.63 8.84 -12.16
CA GLY A 148 -6.55 8.32 -12.97
C GLY A 148 -5.54 7.53 -12.16
N ARG A 149 -4.50 7.07 -12.85
CA ARG A 149 -3.34 6.45 -12.22
C ARG A 149 -2.47 7.54 -11.60
N ALA A 150 -1.96 7.27 -10.41
CA ALA A 150 -0.92 8.07 -9.78
C ALA A 150 0.43 7.48 -10.22
N ALA A 151 1.01 8.02 -11.30
CA ALA A 151 2.32 7.63 -11.79
C ALA A 151 3.41 8.52 -11.18
#